data_AF-A0A2U9IKA9-F1
#
_entry.id   AF-A0A2U9IKA9-F1
#
_cell.length_a   1.000
_cell.length_b   1.000
_cell.length_c   1.000
_cell.angle_alpha   90.00
_cell.angle_beta   90.00
_cell.angle_gamma   90.00
#
_symmetry.space_group_name_H-M   'P 1'
#
loop_
_entity.id
_entity.type
_entity.pdbx_description
1 polymer ?
#
loop_
_entity_poly.entity_id
_entity_poly.type
_entity_poly.pdbx_seq_one_letter_code
_entity_poly.pdbx_strand_id
1 'polypeptide(L)'
;MLRKKISIEKAFDCSFKLFGCGNRKLLFEEFKQFIIKYLYSLNVYPGYSINQIYSLEDNNIDPILTIPDWAYYRLYPLLGIEGLRGIYNRKKWVRINTLKADSNIYKFLKEEGYNLVPTEIPDLYELNSTKSISESKEFKEGKVLLQDKSSVISVLFLDPKPYEKILEIGSAPGIKTSLIQQITKNKSYVIALDISEKRIMIQKELMKKLGVDNVELIIADALHLPIRKADKVFIDAPCSNSGTINADPSVFIRITKKEILRLSNIQKRILKEASRLKTTVVYTTCSLFPEEGEKVVENFEKYLVKLPNENHEGYKKSKVWLRVYRTYPHKDFSEGFFISKLDFSRIQE
;
A
#
# COMPACT_ATOMS: atom_id res chain seq x y z
N MET A 1 24.74 6.57 1.33
CA MET A 1 23.47 5.91 1.72
C MET A 1 22.77 5.18 0.58
N LEU A 2 22.67 5.75 -0.63
CA LEU A 2 21.99 5.12 -1.78
C LEU A 2 22.63 3.81 -2.27
N ARG A 3 23.94 3.61 -2.05
CA ARG A 3 24.64 2.35 -2.35
C ARG A 3 24.19 1.14 -1.51
N LYS A 4 23.54 1.34 -0.36
CA LYS A 4 23.14 0.25 0.57
C LYS A 4 21.71 -0.28 0.34
N LYS A 5 20.96 0.23 -0.66
CA LYS A 5 19.58 -0.21 -0.97
C LYS A 5 18.63 -0.26 0.26
N ILE A 6 18.83 0.61 1.24
CA ILE A 6 17.97 0.73 2.44
C ILE A 6 16.86 1.76 2.20
N SER A 7 15.69 1.59 2.84
CA SER A 7 14.57 2.54 2.69
C SER A 7 14.93 3.95 3.17
N ILE A 8 14.24 4.98 2.65
CA ILE A 8 14.41 6.36 3.11
C ILE A 8 14.24 6.45 4.63
N GLU A 9 13.21 5.79 5.18
CA GLU A 9 12.95 5.81 6.62
C GLU A 9 14.09 5.16 7.42
N LYS A 10 14.59 4.00 6.98
CA LYS A 10 15.72 3.34 7.65
C LYS A 10 17.01 4.14 7.52
N ALA A 11 17.24 4.77 6.36
CA ALA A 11 18.39 5.64 6.13
C ALA A 11 18.33 6.86 7.06
N PHE A 12 17.17 7.52 7.11
CA PHE A 12 16.91 8.64 7.99
C PHE A 12 17.08 8.24 9.46
N ASP A 13 16.53 7.11 9.89
CA ASP A 13 16.67 6.62 11.26
C ASP A 13 18.12 6.37 11.66
N CYS A 14 18.94 5.82 10.77
CA CYS A 14 20.37 5.68 11.03
C CYS A 14 21.06 7.04 11.19
N SER A 15 20.71 8.03 10.35
CA SER A 15 21.27 9.38 10.45
C SER A 15 20.82 10.11 11.70
N PHE A 16 19.51 10.08 11.99
CA PHE A 16 18.88 10.77 13.09
C PHE A 16 19.38 10.24 14.45
N LYS A 17 19.66 8.93 14.54
CA LYS A 17 20.30 8.35 15.74
C LYS A 17 21.72 8.87 16.00
N LEU A 18 22.46 9.21 14.95
CA LEU A 18 23.86 9.63 15.06
C LEU A 18 23.99 11.15 15.21
N PHE A 19 23.11 11.91 14.57
CA PHE A 19 23.27 13.36 14.37
C PHE A 19 22.00 14.17 14.64
N GLY A 20 20.87 13.53 14.96
CA GLY A 20 19.58 14.19 15.03
C GLY A 20 19.37 15.00 16.30
N CYS A 21 19.10 16.30 16.15
CA CYS A 21 18.49 17.16 17.14
C CYS A 21 17.27 17.88 16.52
N GLY A 22 16.18 18.07 17.28
CA GLY A 22 14.97 18.74 16.80
C GLY A 22 13.79 17.83 16.41
N ASN A 23 12.82 18.37 15.68
CA ASN A 23 11.58 17.67 15.34
C ASN A 23 11.82 16.61 14.25
N ARG A 24 11.86 15.34 14.66
CA ARG A 24 12.10 14.18 13.77
C ARG A 24 11.20 14.18 12.52
N LYS A 25 9.94 14.57 12.66
CA LYS A 25 8.96 14.50 11.56
C LYS A 25 9.22 15.56 10.50
N LEU A 26 9.52 16.79 10.93
CA LEU A 26 9.88 17.88 10.02
C LEU A 26 11.15 17.52 9.26
N LEU A 27 12.18 17.08 9.98
CA LEU A 27 13.47 16.67 9.39
C LEU A 27 13.31 15.50 8.42
N PHE A 28 12.38 14.57 8.68
CA PHE A 28 12.10 13.48 7.75
C PHE A 28 11.45 13.96 6.46
N GLU A 29 10.56 14.95 6.53
CA GLU A 29 9.94 15.53 5.34
C GLU A 29 10.95 16.33 4.52
N GLU A 30 11.79 17.14 5.17
CA GLU A 30 12.93 17.82 4.51
C GLU A 30 13.87 16.82 3.84
N PHE A 31 14.18 15.71 4.52
CA PHE A 31 14.99 14.64 3.97
C PHE A 31 14.35 14.00 2.73
N LYS A 32 13.03 13.79 2.70
CA LYS A 32 12.33 13.32 1.49
C LYS A 32 12.44 14.31 0.33
N GLN A 33 12.17 15.58 0.59
CA GLN A 33 12.26 16.63 -0.42
C GLN A 33 13.68 16.74 -0.99
N PHE A 34 14.69 16.61 -0.12
CA PHE A 34 16.09 16.54 -0.53
C PHE A 34 16.35 15.36 -1.50
N ILE A 35 15.85 14.16 -1.19
CA ILE A 35 16.05 13.00 -2.06
C ILE A 35 15.36 13.17 -3.41
N ILE A 36 14.15 13.76 -3.45
CA ILE A 36 13.45 14.06 -4.71
C ILE A 36 14.27 15.04 -5.55
N LYS A 37 14.72 16.15 -4.94
CA LYS A 37 15.57 17.15 -5.62
C LYS A 37 16.87 16.52 -6.11
N TYR A 38 17.53 15.71 -5.30
CA TYR A 38 18.75 15.00 -5.68
C TYR A 38 18.54 14.09 -6.90
N LEU A 39 17.42 13.36 -6.96
CA LEU A 39 17.08 12.54 -8.12
C LEU A 39 16.86 13.37 -9.39
N TYR A 40 16.10 14.46 -9.27
CA TYR A 40 15.91 15.43 -10.37
C TYR A 40 17.25 15.97 -10.87
N SER A 41 18.08 16.44 -9.94
CA SER A 41 19.43 16.97 -10.18
C SER A 41 20.33 16.00 -10.96
N LEU A 42 20.35 14.71 -10.61
CA LEU A 42 21.17 13.71 -11.30
C LEU A 42 20.77 13.51 -12.77
N ASN A 43 19.48 13.66 -13.09
CA ASN A 43 18.97 13.42 -14.44
C ASN A 43 19.01 14.69 -15.30
N VAL A 44 18.77 15.88 -14.73
CA VAL A 44 18.79 17.16 -15.46
C VAL A 44 20.22 17.69 -15.66
N TYR A 45 21.07 17.54 -14.65
CA TYR A 45 22.46 18.05 -14.66
C TYR A 45 23.45 16.92 -14.41
N PRO A 46 23.58 15.95 -15.33
CA PRO A 46 24.52 14.85 -15.16
C PRO A 46 25.94 15.39 -15.02
N GLY A 47 26.65 14.95 -13.97
CA GLY A 47 28.03 15.35 -13.69
C GLY A 47 28.21 16.59 -12.81
N TYR A 48 27.14 17.31 -12.46
CA TYR A 48 27.20 18.41 -11.50
C TYR A 48 27.14 17.89 -10.05
N SER A 49 27.94 18.48 -9.17
CA SER A 49 27.84 18.25 -7.73
C SER A 49 26.58 18.91 -7.16
N ILE A 50 26.07 18.40 -6.05
CA ILE A 50 24.81 18.89 -5.46
C ILE A 50 24.88 20.39 -5.15
N ASN A 51 26.03 20.89 -4.69
CA ASN A 51 26.24 22.30 -4.37
C ASN A 51 26.15 23.19 -5.61
N GLN A 52 26.63 22.71 -6.77
CA GLN A 52 26.53 23.44 -8.04
C GLN A 52 25.10 23.49 -8.58
N ILE A 53 24.25 22.53 -8.19
CA ILE A 53 22.86 22.50 -8.62
C ILE A 53 21.99 23.36 -7.71
N TYR A 54 22.29 23.43 -6.41
CA TYR A 54 21.63 24.36 -5.48
C TYR A 54 21.79 25.83 -5.89
N SER A 55 22.88 26.20 -6.56
CA SER A 55 23.09 27.55 -7.08
C SER A 55 22.30 27.88 -8.36
N LEU A 56 21.57 26.92 -8.96
CA LEU A 56 20.86 27.12 -10.23
C LEU A 56 19.37 27.54 -10.07
N GLU A 57 18.86 27.71 -8.85
CA GLU A 57 17.52 28.24 -8.51
C GLU A 57 16.30 27.65 -9.25
N ASP A 58 16.36 26.45 -9.81
CA ASP A 58 15.18 25.83 -10.44
C ASP A 58 14.32 25.07 -9.41
N ASN A 59 13.20 25.68 -9.00
CA ASN A 59 12.28 25.12 -8.01
C ASN A 59 11.17 24.24 -8.61
N ASN A 60 11.07 24.14 -9.94
CA ASN A 60 10.07 23.32 -10.61
C ASN A 60 10.62 21.94 -10.93
N ILE A 61 10.23 20.95 -10.11
CA ILE A 61 10.61 19.56 -10.30
C ILE A 61 9.70 18.91 -11.36
N ASP A 62 10.25 18.51 -12.51
CA ASP A 62 9.53 17.68 -13.49
C ASP A 62 9.49 16.20 -13.03
N PRO A 63 8.30 15.61 -12.80
CA PRO A 63 8.13 14.20 -12.47
C PRO A 63 8.77 13.20 -13.45
N ILE A 64 8.88 13.54 -14.74
CA ILE A 64 9.52 12.68 -15.73
C ILE A 64 11.02 12.61 -15.43
N LEU A 65 11.62 13.74 -15.06
CA LEU A 65 13.05 13.86 -14.79
C LEU A 65 13.43 13.38 -13.38
N THR A 66 12.48 13.14 -12.47
CA THR A 66 12.76 12.54 -11.15
C THR A 66 12.83 11.01 -11.17
N ILE A 67 12.25 10.37 -12.19
CA ILE A 67 12.21 8.92 -12.30
C ILE A 67 13.43 8.47 -13.12
N PRO A 68 14.19 7.44 -12.67
CA PRO A 68 15.26 6.88 -13.49
C PRO A 68 14.75 6.36 -14.84
N ASP A 69 15.51 6.55 -15.92
CA ASP A 69 15.17 6.11 -17.29
C ASP A 69 14.61 4.69 -17.35
N TRP A 70 15.27 3.76 -16.66
CA TRP A 70 14.85 2.36 -16.66
C TRP A 70 13.41 2.19 -16.12
N ALA A 71 13.03 2.98 -15.11
CA ALA A 71 11.69 2.94 -14.51
C ALA A 71 10.68 3.66 -15.41
N TYR A 72 11.07 4.79 -16.01
CA TYR A 72 10.28 5.49 -17.02
C TYR A 72 9.88 4.54 -18.17
N TYR A 73 10.85 3.91 -18.84
CA TYR A 73 10.59 3.02 -19.97
C TYR A 73 9.78 1.79 -19.58
N ARG A 74 9.93 1.31 -18.34
CA ARG A 74 9.20 0.16 -17.82
C ARG A 74 7.73 0.47 -17.49
N LEU A 75 7.46 1.68 -17.01
CA LEU A 75 6.12 2.10 -16.58
C LEU A 75 5.32 2.78 -17.70
N TYR A 76 6.00 3.36 -18.71
CA TYR A 76 5.35 4.00 -19.85
C TYR A 76 4.27 3.12 -20.53
N PRO A 77 4.49 1.81 -20.80
CA PRO A 77 3.46 0.96 -21.40
C PRO A 77 2.22 0.76 -20.53
N LEU A 78 2.33 0.97 -19.21
CA LEU A 78 1.22 0.81 -18.26
C LEU A 78 0.50 2.16 -18.02
N LEU A 79 1.27 3.21 -17.77
CA LEU A 79 0.78 4.51 -17.30
C LEU A 79 0.55 5.52 -18.43
N GLY A 80 1.22 5.35 -19.57
CA GLY A 80 1.35 6.40 -20.58
C GLY A 80 2.08 7.64 -20.04
N ILE A 81 2.12 8.69 -20.85
CA ILE A 81 2.78 9.96 -20.48
C ILE A 81 2.04 10.68 -19.34
N GLU A 82 0.72 10.67 -19.36
CA GLU A 82 -0.11 11.33 -18.34
C GLU A 82 0.06 10.67 -16.98
N GLY A 83 0.09 9.34 -16.94
CA GLY A 83 0.25 8.63 -15.67
C GLY A 83 1.65 8.73 -15.08
N LEU A 84 2.68 8.90 -15.90
CA LEU A 84 4.04 9.20 -15.44
C LEU A 84 4.13 10.61 -14.88
N ARG A 85 3.56 11.62 -15.57
CA ARG A 85 3.49 13.00 -15.06
C ARG A 85 2.72 13.09 -13.74
N GLY A 86 1.61 12.36 -13.63
CA GLY A 86 0.78 12.33 -12.43
C GLY A 86 1.18 11.26 -11.41
N ILE A 87 2.35 10.63 -11.52
CA ILE A 87 2.73 9.56 -10.58
C ILE A 87 2.85 10.07 -9.14
N TYR A 88 3.12 11.36 -8.96
CA TYR A 88 3.17 12.02 -7.65
C TYR A 88 1.84 12.67 -7.21
N ASN A 89 0.80 12.57 -8.03
CA ASN A 89 -0.48 13.22 -7.78
C ASN A 89 -1.35 12.38 -6.83
N ARG A 90 -0.95 12.27 -5.57
CA ARG A 90 -1.68 11.51 -4.54
C ARG A 90 -2.28 12.45 -3.50
N LYS A 91 -3.50 12.15 -3.07
CA LYS A 91 -4.15 12.80 -1.93
C LYS A 91 -3.93 12.02 -0.63
N LYS A 92 -4.06 12.70 0.51
CA LYS A 92 -4.06 12.05 1.82
C LYS A 92 -5.48 11.59 2.14
N TRP A 93 -5.59 10.42 2.72
CA TRP A 93 -6.86 9.77 3.02
C TRP A 93 -6.95 9.43 4.50
N VAL A 94 -8.11 9.68 5.10
CA VAL A 94 -8.43 9.37 6.50
C VAL A 94 -9.67 8.51 6.52
N ARG A 95 -9.57 7.36 7.20
CA ARG A 95 -10.73 6.54 7.55
C ARG A 95 -11.20 6.86 8.97
N ILE A 96 -12.50 6.92 9.18
CA ILE A 96 -13.12 6.94 10.50
C ILE A 96 -13.29 5.50 10.99
N ASN A 97 -12.86 5.25 12.22
CA ASN A 97 -12.98 3.95 12.87
C ASN A 97 -14.33 3.81 13.55
N THR A 98 -15.29 3.19 12.87
CA THR A 98 -16.66 3.01 13.39
C THR A 98 -16.77 2.01 14.55
N LEU A 99 -15.68 1.33 14.93
CA LEU A 99 -15.62 0.56 16.18
C LEU A 99 -15.48 1.46 17.42
N LYS A 100 -14.98 2.70 17.26
CA LYS A 100 -14.67 3.60 18.40
C LYS A 100 -15.39 4.95 18.36
N ALA A 101 -15.97 5.32 17.23
CA ALA A 101 -16.67 6.58 17.07
C ALA A 101 -17.79 6.45 16.03
N ASP A 102 -18.83 7.25 16.17
CA ASP A 102 -19.82 7.41 15.12
C ASP A 102 -19.20 8.15 13.91
N SER A 103 -19.67 7.81 12.70
CA SER A 103 -19.19 8.43 11.46
C SER A 103 -19.28 9.95 11.50
N ASN A 104 -20.23 10.55 12.23
CA ASN A 104 -20.39 12.01 12.35
C ASN A 104 -19.20 12.76 12.99
N ILE A 105 -18.19 12.06 13.54
CA ILE A 105 -16.99 12.70 14.11
C ILE A 105 -16.22 13.57 13.09
N TYR A 106 -16.41 13.37 11.78
CA TYR A 106 -15.83 14.28 10.77
C TYR A 106 -16.32 15.72 10.91
N LYS A 107 -17.54 15.96 11.41
CA LYS A 107 -18.10 17.30 11.62
C LYS A 107 -17.32 18.03 12.71
N PHE A 108 -17.07 17.36 13.83
CA PHE A 108 -16.24 17.86 14.91
C PHE A 108 -14.80 18.12 14.45
N LEU A 109 -14.20 17.20 13.69
CA LEU A 109 -12.86 17.40 13.13
C LEU A 109 -12.80 18.62 12.20
N LYS A 110 -13.87 18.90 11.46
CA LYS A 110 -13.98 20.09 10.62
C LYS A 110 -14.03 21.38 11.44
N GLU A 111 -14.75 21.39 12.57
CA GLU A 111 -14.77 22.51 13.53
C GLU A 111 -13.38 22.74 14.16
N GLU A 112 -12.63 21.67 14.41
CA GLU A 112 -11.23 21.69 14.91
C GLU A 112 -10.18 22.10 13.84
N GLY A 113 -10.63 22.49 12.64
CA GLY A 113 -9.80 22.96 11.54
C GLY A 113 -9.24 21.87 10.61
N TYR A 114 -9.71 20.63 10.72
CA TYR A 114 -9.37 19.57 9.76
C TYR A 114 -10.36 19.53 8.61
N ASN A 115 -9.95 19.98 7.43
CA ASN A 115 -10.78 19.88 6.23
C ASN A 115 -10.82 18.43 5.71
N LEU A 116 -11.95 17.78 5.93
CA LEU A 116 -12.27 16.41 5.48
C LEU A 116 -13.35 16.47 4.41
N VAL A 117 -13.06 15.97 3.21
CA VAL A 117 -14.01 15.90 2.10
C VAL A 117 -14.51 14.46 1.97
N PRO A 118 -15.83 14.19 2.04
CA PRO A 118 -16.37 12.83 1.95
C PRO A 118 -16.13 12.22 0.56
N THR A 119 -16.08 10.89 0.51
CA THR A 119 -15.94 10.10 -0.73
C THR A 119 -17.15 9.18 -0.94
N GLU A 120 -17.19 8.52 -2.08
CA GLU A 120 -18.13 7.44 -2.39
C GLU A 120 -17.97 6.22 -1.47
N ILE A 121 -16.81 6.08 -0.82
CA ILE A 121 -16.53 4.98 0.10
C ILE A 121 -16.95 5.42 1.52
N PRO A 122 -17.86 4.67 2.18
CA PRO A 122 -18.28 4.99 3.55
C PRO A 122 -17.09 5.12 4.50
N ASP A 123 -17.19 6.09 5.41
CA ASP A 123 -16.19 6.39 6.44
C ASP A 123 -14.80 6.80 5.93
N LEU A 124 -14.61 6.97 4.61
CA LEU A 124 -13.36 7.44 4.01
C LEU A 124 -13.49 8.88 3.54
N TYR A 125 -12.50 9.69 3.91
CA TYR A 125 -12.45 11.12 3.61
C TYR A 125 -11.09 11.47 3.01
N GLU A 126 -11.11 12.37 2.02
CA GLU A 126 -9.91 13.10 1.61
C GLU A 126 -9.53 14.09 2.73
N LEU A 127 -8.26 14.07 3.13
CA LEU A 127 -7.69 15.00 4.08
C LEU A 127 -6.96 16.12 3.34
N ASN A 128 -7.58 17.29 3.29
CA ASN A 128 -7.00 18.50 2.72
C ASN A 128 -6.70 19.54 3.82
N SER A 129 -5.84 19.16 4.77
CA SER A 129 -5.46 20.01 5.91
C SER A 129 -3.95 20.17 6.01
N THR A 130 -3.50 21.38 6.35
CA THR A 130 -2.12 21.67 6.72
C THR A 130 -1.77 21.14 8.11
N LYS A 131 -2.78 21.05 9.00
CA LYS A 131 -2.64 20.48 10.34
C LYS A 131 -2.50 18.97 10.25
N SER A 132 -1.56 18.41 11.01
CA SER A 132 -1.39 16.97 11.01
C SER A 132 -2.49 16.28 11.80
N ILE A 133 -3.30 15.47 11.11
CA ILE A 133 -4.33 14.65 11.77
C ILE A 133 -3.72 13.68 12.78
N SER A 134 -2.47 13.25 12.58
CA SER A 134 -1.77 12.34 13.50
C SER A 134 -1.57 12.91 14.92
N GLU A 135 -1.65 14.23 15.07
CA GLU A 135 -1.47 14.92 16.35
C GLU A 135 -2.79 15.14 17.10
N SER A 136 -3.92 14.96 16.40
CA SER A 136 -5.27 15.06 16.97
C SER A 136 -5.49 14.06 18.10
N LYS A 137 -6.41 14.39 19.00
CA LYS A 137 -6.85 13.49 20.07
C LYS A 137 -7.52 12.25 19.47
N GLU A 138 -8.31 12.42 18.42
CA GLU A 138 -9.07 11.38 17.73
C GLU A 138 -8.14 10.34 17.11
N PHE A 139 -7.02 10.78 16.51
CA PHE A 139 -6.02 9.85 15.98
C PHE A 139 -5.28 9.11 17.09
N LYS A 140 -4.92 9.79 18.18
CA LYS A 140 -4.26 9.18 19.35
C LYS A 140 -5.15 8.18 20.06
N GLU A 141 -6.46 8.43 20.10
CA GLU A 141 -7.47 7.55 20.65
C GLU A 141 -7.92 6.46 19.66
N GLY A 142 -7.42 6.46 18.42
CA GLY A 142 -7.76 5.43 17.43
C GLY A 142 -9.17 5.55 16.82
N LYS A 143 -9.80 6.73 16.93
CA LYS A 143 -11.10 7.05 16.31
C LYS A 143 -10.97 7.37 14.82
N VAL A 144 -9.79 7.80 14.37
CA VAL A 144 -9.45 8.00 12.96
C VAL A 144 -8.08 7.41 12.64
N LEU A 145 -7.89 7.01 11.38
CA LEU A 145 -6.65 6.43 10.91
C LEU A 145 -6.30 6.95 9.51
N LEU A 146 -5.01 7.09 9.24
CA LEU A 146 -4.51 7.33 7.89
C LEU A 146 -4.50 6.00 7.14
N GLN A 147 -5.27 5.92 6.05
CA GLN A 147 -5.33 4.72 5.22
C GLN A 147 -5.62 5.11 3.78
N ASP A 148 -4.79 4.64 2.86
CA ASP A 148 -4.94 4.96 1.44
C ASP A 148 -6.23 4.36 0.85
N LYS A 149 -6.87 5.10 -0.07
CA LYS A 149 -8.10 4.69 -0.75
C LYS A 149 -7.95 3.32 -1.42
N SER A 150 -6.81 3.07 -2.08
CA SER A 150 -6.54 1.78 -2.75
C SER A 150 -6.56 0.60 -1.77
N SER A 151 -6.00 0.80 -0.56
CA SER A 151 -6.01 -0.20 0.50
C SER A 151 -7.43 -0.47 1.00
N VAL A 152 -8.31 0.53 1.04
CA VAL A 152 -9.71 0.35 1.44
C VAL A 152 -10.45 -0.45 0.37
N ILE A 153 -10.35 -0.05 -0.90
CA ILE A 153 -10.95 -0.75 -2.05
C ILE A 153 -10.57 -2.23 -2.06
N SER A 154 -9.30 -2.54 -1.78
CA SER A 154 -8.83 -3.93 -1.74
C SER A 154 -9.58 -4.81 -0.73
N VAL A 155 -9.90 -4.28 0.45
CA VAL A 155 -10.69 -5.00 1.47
C VAL A 155 -12.17 -5.06 1.07
N LEU A 156 -12.70 -4.05 0.37
CA LEU A 156 -14.07 -4.13 -0.15
C LEU A 156 -14.24 -5.28 -1.17
N PHE A 157 -13.23 -5.56 -2.00
CA PHE A 157 -13.26 -6.70 -2.92
C PHE A 157 -13.20 -8.08 -2.22
N LEU A 158 -12.65 -8.14 -1.00
CA LEU A 158 -12.75 -9.32 -0.14
C LEU A 158 -14.19 -9.57 0.30
N ASP A 159 -14.97 -8.51 0.46
CA ASP A 159 -16.35 -8.52 0.94
C ASP A 159 -16.49 -9.31 2.26
N PRO A 160 -15.77 -8.95 3.33
CA PRO A 160 -15.76 -9.73 4.57
C PRO A 160 -17.13 -9.69 5.26
N LYS A 161 -17.62 -10.84 5.72
CA LYS A 161 -18.90 -10.95 6.44
C LYS A 161 -18.69 -11.34 7.91
N PRO A 162 -19.63 -10.94 8.80
CA PRO A 162 -19.67 -11.46 10.17
C PRO A 162 -19.59 -12.99 10.20
N TYR A 163 -18.87 -13.51 11.20
CA TYR A 163 -18.69 -14.94 11.49
C TYR A 163 -17.88 -15.76 10.46
N GLU A 164 -17.37 -15.14 9.40
CA GLU A 164 -16.39 -15.78 8.51
C GLU A 164 -15.02 -15.92 9.21
N LYS A 165 -14.35 -17.04 8.97
CA LYS A 165 -12.93 -17.25 9.27
C LYS A 165 -12.09 -16.74 8.10
N ILE A 166 -11.39 -15.64 8.31
CA ILE A 166 -10.61 -14.96 7.27
C ILE A 166 -9.13 -15.12 7.57
N LEU A 167 -8.36 -15.71 6.65
CA LEU A 167 -6.89 -15.68 6.72
C LEU A 167 -6.39 -14.41 6.04
N GLU A 168 -5.62 -13.58 6.73
CA GLU A 168 -4.91 -12.44 6.17
C GLU A 168 -3.41 -12.72 6.15
N ILE A 169 -2.83 -12.87 4.96
CA ILE A 169 -1.40 -13.08 4.74
C ILE A 169 -0.73 -11.74 4.48
N GLY A 170 0.36 -11.46 5.20
CA GLY A 170 1.05 -10.17 5.15
C GLY A 170 0.33 -9.09 5.97
N SER A 171 -0.33 -9.48 7.06
CA SER A 171 -1.28 -8.64 7.79
C SER A 171 -0.65 -7.40 8.44
N ALA A 172 0.62 -7.49 8.88
CA ALA A 172 1.22 -6.45 9.68
C ALA A 172 1.51 -5.20 8.84
N PRO A 173 1.28 -3.97 9.32
CA PRO A 173 1.00 -3.60 10.71
C PRO A 173 -0.48 -3.66 11.12
N GLY A 174 -1.39 -4.19 10.30
CA GLY A 174 -2.79 -4.46 10.68
C GLY A 174 -3.82 -3.42 10.27
N ILE A 175 -3.47 -2.45 9.43
CA ILE A 175 -4.43 -1.43 8.97
C ILE A 175 -5.58 -2.07 8.17
N LYS A 176 -5.29 -3.06 7.31
CA LYS A 176 -6.31 -3.80 6.57
C LYS A 176 -7.11 -4.73 7.50
N THR A 177 -6.44 -5.45 8.42
CA THR A 177 -7.09 -6.21 9.51
C THR A 177 -8.14 -5.38 10.25
N SER A 178 -7.79 -4.15 10.66
CA SER A 178 -8.73 -3.27 11.37
C SER A 178 -9.93 -2.84 10.52
N LEU A 179 -9.80 -2.80 9.19
CA LEU A 179 -10.92 -2.52 8.28
C LEU A 179 -11.82 -3.75 8.11
N ILE A 180 -11.24 -4.94 8.00
CA ILE A 180 -12.00 -6.20 8.01
C ILE A 180 -12.88 -6.25 9.26
N GLN A 181 -12.30 -5.96 10.42
CA GLN A 181 -13.04 -5.99 11.68
C GLN A 181 -14.00 -4.81 11.86
N GLN A 182 -13.73 -3.64 11.30
CA GLN A 182 -14.72 -2.57 11.24
C GLN A 182 -15.97 -2.98 10.44
N ILE A 183 -15.78 -3.51 9.23
CA ILE A 183 -16.89 -3.93 8.34
C ILE A 183 -17.73 -5.02 9.01
N THR A 184 -17.08 -5.97 9.68
CA THR A 184 -17.77 -7.09 10.33
C THR A 184 -18.19 -6.79 11.77
N LYS A 185 -17.95 -5.57 12.27
CA LYS A 185 -18.22 -5.14 13.66
C LYS A 185 -17.60 -6.08 14.70
N ASN A 186 -16.32 -6.42 14.50
CA ASN A 186 -15.56 -7.41 15.27
C ASN A 186 -16.18 -8.83 15.25
N LYS A 187 -17.09 -9.18 14.34
CA LYS A 187 -17.76 -10.50 14.36
C LYS A 187 -17.09 -11.54 13.46
N SER A 188 -16.18 -11.15 12.57
CA SER A 188 -15.35 -12.15 11.85
C SER A 188 -14.22 -12.64 12.73
N TYR A 189 -13.73 -13.84 12.42
CA TYR A 189 -12.55 -14.40 13.06
C TYR A 189 -11.36 -14.29 12.09
N VAL A 190 -10.47 -13.33 12.35
CA VAL A 190 -9.33 -13.08 11.47
C VAL A 190 -8.09 -13.80 11.99
N ILE A 191 -7.48 -14.63 11.15
CA ILE A 191 -6.14 -15.18 11.38
C ILE A 191 -5.16 -14.29 10.61
N ALA A 192 -4.45 -13.43 11.33
CA ALA A 192 -3.52 -12.44 10.78
C ALA A 192 -2.08 -12.98 10.85
N LEU A 193 -1.51 -13.28 9.68
CA LEU A 193 -0.22 -13.93 9.51
C LEU A 193 0.82 -12.98 8.92
N ASP A 194 1.97 -12.84 9.57
CA ASP A 194 3.15 -12.16 9.03
C ASP A 194 4.43 -12.87 9.50
N ILE A 195 5.47 -12.89 8.66
CA ILE A 195 6.74 -13.53 9.01
C ILE A 195 7.56 -12.73 10.05
N SER A 196 7.28 -11.43 10.19
CA SER A 196 8.04 -10.54 11.06
C SER A 196 7.40 -10.41 12.44
N GLU A 197 8.00 -11.05 13.44
CA GLU A 197 7.63 -10.89 14.85
C GLU A 197 7.54 -9.42 15.27
N LYS A 198 8.54 -8.61 14.90
CA LYS A 198 8.56 -7.18 15.20
C LYS A 198 7.31 -6.46 14.66
N ARG A 199 6.89 -6.77 13.42
CA ARG A 199 5.71 -6.14 12.82
C ARG A 199 4.42 -6.65 13.45
N ILE A 200 4.36 -7.93 13.83
CA ILE A 200 3.24 -8.51 14.59
C ILE A 200 3.07 -7.82 15.95
N MET A 201 4.16 -7.49 16.65
CA MET A 201 4.06 -6.74 17.91
C MET A 201 3.50 -5.33 17.70
N ILE A 202 3.88 -4.65 16.61
CA ILE A 202 3.28 -3.36 16.23
C ILE A 202 1.79 -3.52 15.94
N GLN A 203 1.41 -4.58 15.21
CA GLN A 203 0.02 -4.89 14.90
C GLN A 203 -0.78 -5.14 16.18
N LYS A 204 -0.25 -5.89 17.15
CA LYS A 204 -0.90 -6.15 18.44
C LYS A 204 -1.26 -4.87 19.18
N GLU A 205 -0.31 -3.95 19.32
CA GLU A 205 -0.54 -2.65 19.96
C GLU A 205 -1.55 -1.81 19.17
N LEU A 206 -1.49 -1.86 17.83
CA LEU A 206 -2.44 -1.17 16.98
C LEU A 206 -3.86 -1.73 17.16
N MET A 207 -4.05 -3.04 17.21
CA MET A 207 -5.38 -3.64 17.37
C MET A 207 -6.01 -3.21 18.71
N LYS A 208 -5.23 -3.23 19.80
CA LYS A 208 -5.65 -2.73 21.10
C LYS A 208 -6.05 -1.25 21.04
N LYS A 209 -5.23 -0.40 20.41
CA LYS A 209 -5.53 1.03 20.23
C LYS A 209 -6.85 1.24 19.48
N LEU A 210 -7.08 0.46 18.42
CA LEU A 210 -8.21 0.59 17.52
C LEU A 210 -9.49 -0.12 18.00
N GLY A 211 -9.46 -0.81 19.14
CA GLY A 211 -10.62 -1.56 19.64
C GLY A 211 -10.99 -2.74 18.73
N VAL A 212 -9.98 -3.34 18.10
CA VAL A 212 -10.13 -4.48 17.21
C VAL A 212 -10.00 -5.76 18.04
N ASP A 213 -11.04 -6.59 18.00
CA ASP A 213 -11.12 -7.88 18.69
C ASP A 213 -11.17 -9.03 17.67
N ASN A 214 -11.25 -10.29 18.14
CA ASN A 214 -11.41 -11.49 17.29
C ASN A 214 -10.35 -11.64 16.18
N VAL A 215 -9.10 -11.27 16.50
CA VAL A 215 -7.92 -11.47 15.64
C VAL A 215 -6.93 -12.39 16.34
N GLU A 216 -6.57 -13.50 15.70
CA GLU A 216 -5.44 -14.34 16.08
C GLU A 216 -4.20 -13.90 15.31
N LEU A 217 -3.12 -13.53 16.02
CA LEU A 217 -1.86 -13.11 15.42
C LEU A 217 -0.90 -14.31 15.35
N ILE A 218 -0.48 -14.67 14.14
CA ILE A 218 0.42 -15.81 13.90
C ILE A 218 1.71 -15.34 13.23
N ILE A 219 2.85 -15.76 13.78
CA ILE A 219 4.16 -15.58 13.16
C ILE A 219 4.49 -16.86 12.38
N ALA A 220 4.45 -16.79 11.05
CA ALA A 220 4.72 -17.94 10.20
C ALA A 220 5.18 -17.52 8.79
N ASP A 221 5.84 -18.43 8.08
CA ASP A 221 6.12 -18.29 6.66
C ASP A 221 4.87 -18.66 5.85
N ALA A 222 4.38 -17.73 5.04
CA ALA A 222 3.23 -17.93 4.16
C ALA A 222 3.45 -18.99 3.06
N LEU A 223 4.70 -19.44 2.86
CA LEU A 223 5.05 -20.58 2.03
C LEU A 223 4.69 -21.93 2.67
N HIS A 224 4.32 -21.94 3.95
CA HIS A 224 3.91 -23.12 4.71
C HIS A 224 2.79 -22.72 5.69
N LEU A 225 1.55 -22.62 5.19
CA LEU A 225 0.43 -22.14 6.00
C LEU A 225 0.13 -23.08 7.17
N PRO A 226 0.04 -22.57 8.42
CA PRO A 226 -0.27 -23.38 9.60
C PRO A 226 -1.77 -23.67 9.75
N ILE A 227 -2.57 -23.42 8.72
CA ILE A 227 -4.02 -23.60 8.74
C ILE A 227 -4.49 -24.50 7.60
N ARG A 228 -5.63 -25.16 7.80
CA ARG A 228 -6.21 -26.10 6.82
C ARG A 228 -7.52 -25.63 6.21
N LYS A 229 -8.19 -24.66 6.82
CA LYS A 229 -9.50 -24.16 6.40
C LYS A 229 -9.65 -22.68 6.72
N ALA A 230 -10.20 -21.93 5.77
CA ALA A 230 -10.66 -20.55 5.92
C ALA A 230 -11.83 -20.32 4.97
N ASP A 231 -12.77 -19.45 5.34
CA ASP A 231 -13.91 -19.09 4.50
C ASP A 231 -13.48 -18.10 3.42
N LYS A 232 -12.47 -17.26 3.70
CA LYS A 232 -11.81 -16.39 2.72
C LYS A 232 -10.34 -16.20 3.05
N VAL A 233 -9.55 -15.81 2.03
CA VAL A 233 -8.15 -15.42 2.20
C VAL A 233 -7.93 -14.04 1.60
N PHE A 234 -7.26 -13.17 2.34
CA PHE A 234 -6.73 -11.91 1.86
C PHE A 234 -5.21 -11.96 1.83
N ILE A 235 -4.59 -11.62 0.71
CA ILE A 235 -3.13 -11.65 0.54
C ILE A 235 -2.65 -10.24 0.21
N ASP A 236 -1.97 -9.62 1.18
CA ASP A 236 -1.15 -8.42 0.96
C ASP A 236 0.29 -8.87 0.71
N ALA A 237 0.59 -9.15 -0.55
CA ALA A 237 1.79 -9.93 -0.87
C ALA A 237 3.06 -9.06 -0.74
N PRO A 238 4.18 -9.63 -0.26
CA PRO A 238 5.45 -8.91 -0.23
C PRO A 238 5.84 -8.48 -1.65
N CYS A 239 6.00 -7.18 -1.88
CA CYS A 239 6.25 -6.62 -3.20
C CYS A 239 7.29 -5.49 -3.17
N SER A 240 7.60 -4.97 -4.35
CA SER A 240 8.59 -3.91 -4.54
C SER A 240 8.20 -2.56 -3.93
N ASN A 241 6.92 -2.39 -3.56
CA ASN A 241 6.31 -1.13 -3.14
C ASN A 241 6.39 -0.01 -4.21
N SER A 242 6.54 -0.38 -5.49
CA SER A 242 6.65 0.60 -6.60
C SER A 242 5.48 1.56 -6.73
N GLY A 243 4.29 1.21 -6.22
CA GLY A 243 3.13 2.08 -6.20
C GLY A 243 3.08 3.08 -5.04
N THR A 244 4.00 3.00 -4.09
CA THR A 244 4.03 3.88 -2.91
C THR A 244 5.07 5.01 -3.04
N ILE A 245 5.47 5.36 -4.27
CA ILE A 245 6.51 6.37 -4.53
C ILE A 245 6.23 7.74 -3.87
N ASN A 246 4.96 8.09 -3.71
CA ASN A 246 4.53 9.29 -2.97
C ASN A 246 4.88 9.24 -1.48
N ALA A 247 4.79 8.06 -0.88
CA ALA A 247 5.14 7.85 0.52
C ALA A 247 6.66 7.68 0.68
N ASP A 248 7.32 7.01 -0.26
CA ASP A 248 8.75 6.74 -0.28
C ASP A 248 9.37 7.00 -1.68
N PRO A 249 9.87 8.22 -1.93
CA PRO A 249 10.42 8.60 -3.23
C PRO A 249 11.65 7.79 -3.67
N SER A 250 12.34 7.11 -2.75
CA SER A 250 13.55 6.34 -3.08
C SER A 250 13.26 4.93 -3.60
N VAL A 251 11.99 4.55 -3.75
CA VAL A 251 11.58 3.22 -4.19
C VAL A 251 12.27 2.80 -5.50
N PHE A 252 12.29 3.66 -6.53
CA PHE A 252 12.98 3.34 -7.79
C PHE A 252 14.51 3.35 -7.70
N ILE A 253 15.12 3.78 -6.61
CA ILE A 253 16.57 3.64 -6.42
C ILE A 253 16.91 2.23 -5.92
N ARG A 254 16.03 1.66 -5.10
CA ARG A 254 16.29 0.36 -4.44
C ARG A 254 15.87 -0.83 -5.29
N ILE A 255 14.85 -0.63 -6.11
CA ILE A 255 14.29 -1.68 -6.95
C ILE A 255 15.31 -2.09 -8.01
N THR A 256 15.41 -3.40 -8.22
CA THR A 256 16.17 -3.97 -9.33
C THR A 256 15.32 -5.03 -10.02
N LYS A 257 15.57 -5.28 -11.31
CA LYS A 257 14.89 -6.33 -12.06
C LYS A 257 14.98 -7.70 -11.36
N LYS A 258 16.15 -8.04 -10.80
CA LYS A 258 16.37 -9.28 -10.05
C LYS A 258 15.44 -9.38 -8.84
N GLU A 259 15.25 -8.27 -8.12
CA GLU A 259 14.39 -8.24 -6.93
C GLU A 259 12.91 -8.37 -7.28
N ILE A 260 12.44 -7.70 -8.34
CA ILE A 260 11.06 -7.85 -8.85
C ILE A 260 10.78 -9.32 -9.19
N LEU A 261 11.70 -9.99 -9.90
CA LEU A 261 11.53 -11.40 -10.26
C LEU A 261 11.56 -12.33 -9.04
N ARG A 262 12.42 -12.05 -8.06
CA ARG A 262 12.48 -12.79 -6.79
C ARG A 262 11.15 -12.68 -6.04
N LEU A 263 10.62 -11.47 -5.89
CA LEU A 263 9.35 -11.21 -5.21
C LEU A 263 8.18 -11.83 -5.96
N SER A 264 8.12 -11.68 -7.30
CA SER A 264 7.12 -12.34 -8.14
C SER A 264 7.09 -13.86 -7.94
N ASN A 265 8.25 -14.51 -7.84
CA ASN A 265 8.32 -15.95 -7.57
C ASN A 265 7.82 -16.32 -6.17
N ILE A 266 8.13 -15.51 -5.14
CA ILE A 266 7.60 -15.69 -3.79
C ILE A 266 6.07 -15.53 -3.79
N GLN A 267 5.55 -14.48 -4.44
CA GLN A 267 4.12 -14.20 -4.55
C GLN A 267 3.36 -15.36 -5.21
N LYS A 268 3.89 -15.93 -6.30
CA LYS A 268 3.31 -17.12 -6.96
C LYS A 268 3.25 -18.32 -6.02
N ARG A 269 4.29 -18.53 -5.20
CA ARG A 269 4.31 -19.64 -4.24
C ARG A 269 3.34 -19.43 -3.08
N ILE A 270 3.23 -18.20 -2.56
CA ILE A 270 2.22 -17.84 -1.55
C ILE A 270 0.81 -18.09 -2.09
N LEU A 271 0.54 -17.64 -3.32
CA LEU A 271 -0.77 -17.84 -3.94
C LEU A 271 -1.06 -19.32 -4.21
N LYS A 272 -0.04 -20.09 -4.59
CA LYS A 272 -0.14 -21.56 -4.73
C LYS A 272 -0.47 -22.23 -3.40
N GLU A 273 0.19 -21.85 -2.30
CA GLU A 273 -0.14 -22.38 -0.97
C GLU A 273 -1.57 -22.01 -0.55
N ALA A 274 -1.95 -20.75 -0.69
CA ALA A 274 -3.31 -20.29 -0.39
C ALA A 274 -4.38 -21.05 -1.19
N SER A 275 -4.07 -21.47 -2.43
CA SER A 275 -5.01 -22.25 -3.26
C SER A 275 -5.40 -23.61 -2.64
N ARG A 276 -4.57 -24.18 -1.75
CA ARG A 276 -4.85 -25.45 -1.06
C ARG A 276 -6.04 -25.34 -0.10
N LEU A 277 -6.38 -24.12 0.33
CA LEU A 277 -7.53 -23.87 1.18
C LEU A 277 -8.86 -23.96 0.42
N LYS A 278 -8.83 -24.11 -0.92
CA LYS A 278 -10.01 -24.29 -1.79
C LYS A 278 -11.12 -23.26 -1.52
N THR A 279 -10.73 -21.99 -1.40
CA THR A 279 -11.64 -20.90 -1.07
C THR A 279 -11.42 -19.67 -1.95
N THR A 280 -12.21 -18.62 -1.73
CA THR A 280 -12.01 -17.32 -2.36
C THR A 280 -10.78 -16.62 -1.80
N VAL A 281 -9.92 -16.14 -2.69
CA VAL A 281 -8.69 -15.42 -2.38
C VAL A 281 -8.73 -14.06 -3.05
N VAL A 282 -8.50 -12.99 -2.28
CA VAL A 282 -8.16 -11.68 -2.83
C VAL A 282 -6.65 -11.49 -2.73
N TYR A 283 -5.99 -11.34 -3.88
CA TYR A 283 -4.56 -11.12 -3.97
C TYR A 283 -4.27 -9.68 -4.37
N THR A 284 -3.35 -9.06 -3.64
CA THR A 284 -3.04 -7.63 -3.77
C THR A 284 -1.55 -7.34 -3.67
N THR A 285 -1.12 -6.28 -4.35
CA THR A 285 0.20 -5.67 -4.19
C THR A 285 0.13 -4.15 -4.35
N CYS A 286 0.95 -3.41 -3.61
CA CYS A 286 1.22 -1.99 -3.89
C CYS A 286 2.33 -1.82 -4.94
N SER A 287 2.19 -2.52 -6.07
CA SER A 287 3.17 -2.52 -7.17
C SER A 287 2.58 -2.04 -8.50
N LEU A 288 3.34 -1.19 -9.19
CA LEU A 288 3.10 -0.78 -10.56
C LEU A 288 3.68 -1.76 -11.58
N PHE A 289 4.47 -2.76 -11.17
CA PHE A 289 5.06 -3.70 -12.12
C PHE A 289 4.13 -4.89 -12.40
N PRO A 290 3.78 -5.17 -13.67
CA PRO A 290 2.91 -6.30 -14.02
C PRO A 290 3.45 -7.65 -13.56
N GLU A 291 4.77 -7.78 -13.40
CA GLU A 291 5.42 -8.98 -12.84
C GLU A 291 4.95 -9.34 -11.43
N GLU A 292 4.49 -8.36 -10.65
CA GLU A 292 4.01 -8.52 -9.28
C GLU A 292 2.49 -8.38 -9.17
N GLY A 293 1.79 -8.45 -10.29
CA GLY A 293 0.33 -8.37 -10.37
C GLY A 293 -0.21 -9.36 -11.37
N GLU A 294 -0.49 -8.88 -12.58
CA GLU A 294 -1.06 -9.69 -13.66
C GLU A 294 -0.28 -10.96 -13.95
N LYS A 295 1.06 -10.88 -14.06
CA LYS A 295 1.90 -12.04 -14.41
C LYS A 295 1.98 -13.08 -13.29
N VAL A 296 1.63 -12.72 -12.06
CA VAL A 296 1.45 -13.70 -10.97
C VAL A 296 0.15 -14.45 -11.21
N VAL A 297 -0.95 -13.73 -11.36
CA VAL A 297 -2.30 -14.34 -11.42
C VAL A 297 -2.63 -14.98 -12.77
N GLU A 298 -1.92 -14.65 -13.86
CA GLU A 298 -1.98 -15.40 -15.13
C GLU A 298 -1.71 -16.91 -14.93
N ASN A 299 -0.87 -17.30 -13.95
CA ASN A 299 -0.63 -18.72 -13.64
C ASN A 299 -1.87 -19.43 -13.06
N PHE A 300 -2.87 -18.66 -12.64
CA PHE A 300 -4.10 -19.12 -12.00
C PHE A 300 -5.33 -18.62 -12.76
N GLU A 301 -5.19 -18.29 -14.04
CA GLU A 301 -6.22 -17.61 -14.85
C GLU A 301 -7.58 -18.33 -14.87
N LYS A 302 -7.57 -19.67 -14.81
CA LYS A 302 -8.79 -20.50 -14.74
C LYS A 302 -9.66 -20.23 -13.51
N TYR A 303 -9.08 -19.70 -12.43
CA TYR A 303 -9.77 -19.42 -11.17
C TYR A 303 -10.09 -17.94 -10.96
N LEU A 304 -9.63 -17.05 -11.86
CA LEU A 304 -9.88 -15.62 -11.71
C LEU A 304 -11.39 -15.30 -11.77
N VAL A 305 -11.84 -14.43 -10.88
CA VAL A 305 -13.17 -13.84 -10.93
C VAL A 305 -13.02 -12.45 -11.53
N LYS A 306 -13.83 -12.12 -12.55
CA LYS A 306 -13.80 -10.79 -13.16
C LYS A 306 -14.27 -9.76 -12.13
N LEU A 307 -13.41 -8.79 -11.82
CA LEU A 307 -13.78 -7.64 -11.01
C LEU A 307 -14.51 -6.58 -11.87
N PRO A 308 -15.46 -5.81 -11.31
CA PRO A 308 -16.00 -4.62 -11.96
C PRO A 308 -14.90 -3.56 -12.02
N ASN A 309 -14.29 -3.40 -13.19
CA ASN A 309 -13.03 -2.66 -13.37
C ASN A 309 -13.09 -1.60 -14.47
N GLU A 310 -14.28 -1.07 -14.76
CA GLU A 310 -14.43 0.03 -15.72
C GLU A 310 -13.48 1.18 -15.33
N ASN A 311 -12.60 1.57 -16.25
CA ASN A 311 -11.53 2.58 -16.08
C ASN A 311 -10.39 2.19 -15.12
N HIS A 312 -10.41 0.97 -14.59
CA HIS A 312 -9.44 0.41 -13.65
C HIS A 312 -8.82 -0.88 -14.17
N GLU A 313 -8.77 -1.05 -15.49
CA GLU A 313 -8.26 -2.27 -16.10
C GLU A 313 -6.76 -2.44 -15.85
N GLY A 314 -6.32 -3.70 -15.92
CA GLY A 314 -4.93 -4.07 -15.76
C GLY A 314 -4.04 -3.69 -16.96
N TYR A 315 -2.80 -4.17 -16.91
CA TYR A 315 -1.83 -4.00 -17.97
C TYR A 315 -2.28 -4.66 -19.28
N LYS A 316 -2.56 -3.89 -20.33
CA LYS A 316 -3.16 -4.37 -21.60
C LYS A 316 -2.40 -5.50 -22.30
N LYS A 317 -1.11 -5.72 -22.05
CA LYS A 317 -0.34 -6.86 -22.60
C LYS A 317 -0.47 -8.15 -21.78
N SER A 318 -1.24 -8.11 -20.69
CA SER A 318 -1.61 -9.30 -19.92
C SER A 318 -2.86 -9.94 -20.52
N LYS A 319 -2.99 -11.27 -20.42
CA LYS A 319 -4.22 -11.98 -20.81
C LYS A 319 -5.41 -11.67 -19.90
N VAL A 320 -5.12 -11.30 -18.65
CA VAL A 320 -6.12 -11.14 -17.60
C VAL A 320 -6.50 -9.68 -17.33
N TRP A 321 -6.04 -8.75 -18.18
CA TRP A 321 -6.15 -7.31 -17.93
C TRP A 321 -7.60 -6.82 -17.72
N LEU A 322 -8.58 -7.44 -18.38
CA LEU A 322 -10.02 -7.16 -18.22
C LEU A 322 -10.68 -7.77 -16.99
N ARG A 323 -9.94 -8.55 -16.17
CA ARG A 323 -10.49 -9.29 -15.03
C ARG A 323 -9.97 -8.80 -13.67
N VAL A 324 -8.97 -7.93 -13.69
CA VAL A 324 -8.25 -7.41 -12.53
C VAL A 324 -8.55 -5.92 -12.35
N TYR A 325 -8.19 -5.38 -11.20
CA TYR A 325 -8.40 -3.97 -10.86
C TYR A 325 -7.06 -3.31 -10.51
N ARG A 326 -6.78 -2.14 -11.10
CA ARG A 326 -5.63 -1.31 -10.75
C ARG A 326 -6.07 0.09 -10.34
N THR A 327 -5.40 0.62 -9.33
CA THR A 327 -5.46 2.04 -8.99
C THR A 327 -4.15 2.72 -9.36
N TYR A 328 -4.23 4.02 -9.63
CA TYR A 328 -3.10 4.85 -9.97
C TYR A 328 -3.19 6.24 -9.32
N PRO A 329 -2.06 6.86 -8.93
CA PRO A 329 -2.06 8.21 -8.39
C PRO A 329 -2.76 9.23 -9.29
N HIS A 330 -2.39 9.30 -10.56
CA HIS A 330 -2.94 10.27 -11.51
C HIS A 330 -4.45 10.16 -11.80
N LYS A 331 -5.07 8.99 -11.57
CA LYS A 331 -6.51 8.77 -11.83
C LYS A 331 -7.31 8.79 -10.55
N ASP A 332 -6.82 8.08 -9.55
CA ASP A 332 -7.56 7.76 -8.33
C ASP A 332 -7.13 8.61 -7.14
N PHE A 333 -6.07 9.39 -7.30
CA PHE A 333 -5.42 10.13 -6.22
C PHE A 333 -5.00 9.24 -5.04
N SER A 334 -4.75 7.96 -5.32
CA SER A 334 -4.38 6.91 -4.35
C SER A 334 -2.96 6.41 -4.59
N GLU A 335 -2.53 5.38 -3.87
CA GLU A 335 -1.34 4.62 -4.25
C GLU A 335 -1.57 3.80 -5.53
N GLY A 336 -0.46 3.47 -6.19
CA GLY A 336 -0.46 2.48 -7.27
C GLY A 336 -0.68 1.08 -6.70
N PHE A 337 -1.75 0.42 -7.11
CA PHE A 337 -2.16 -0.83 -6.47
C PHE A 337 -2.70 -1.83 -7.51
N PHE A 338 -2.51 -3.11 -7.25
CA PHE A 338 -3.05 -4.20 -8.04
C PHE A 338 -3.95 -5.06 -7.16
N ILE A 339 -5.12 -5.44 -7.67
CA ILE A 339 -6.12 -6.25 -6.97
C ILE A 339 -6.66 -7.30 -7.94
N SER A 340 -6.80 -8.52 -7.43
CA SER A 340 -7.44 -9.63 -8.14
C SER A 340 -8.23 -10.50 -7.15
N LYS A 341 -9.25 -11.16 -7.66
CA LYS A 341 -10.04 -12.14 -6.91
C LYS A 341 -9.97 -13.48 -7.62
N LEU A 342 -9.66 -14.54 -6.88
CA LEU A 342 -9.59 -15.91 -7.36
C LEU A 342 -10.55 -16.77 -6.55
N ASP A 343 -11.20 -17.73 -7.20
CA ASP A 343 -12.09 -18.70 -6.58
C ASP A 343 -11.50 -20.11 -6.75
N PHE A 344 -10.75 -20.55 -5.74
CA PHE A 344 -10.11 -21.86 -5.72
C PHE A 344 -11.03 -22.97 -5.21
N SER A 345 -12.27 -22.67 -4.81
CA SER A 345 -13.25 -23.72 -4.48
C SER A 345 -13.55 -24.64 -5.66
N ARG A 346 -13.27 -24.16 -6.88
CA ARG A 346 -13.42 -24.88 -8.15
C ARG A 346 -12.29 -25.86 -8.47
N ILE A 347 -11.28 -25.99 -7.60
CA ILE A 347 -10.23 -27.01 -7.77
C ILE A 347 -10.86 -28.38 -7.51
N GLN A 348 -11.11 -29.13 -8.58
CA GLN A 348 -11.45 -30.56 -8.50
C GLN A 348 -10.26 -31.34 -7.92
N GLU A 349 -10.55 -32.38 -7.15
CA GLU A 349 -9.56 -33.26 -6.50
C GLU A 349 -8.73 -34.07 -7.49
#